data_AF-A0A7W1FRI1-F1
#
_entry.id   AF-A0A7W1FRI1-F1
#
_cell.length_a   1.000
_cell.length_b   1.000
_cell.length_c   1.000
_cell.angle_alpha   90.00
_cell.angle_beta   90.00
_cell.angle_gamma   90.00
#
_symmetry.space_group_name_H-M   'P 1'
#
loop_
_entity.id
_entity.type
_entity.pdbx_description
1 polymer ?
#
loop_
_entity_poly.entity_id
_entity_poly.type
_entity_poly.pdbx_seq_one_letter_code
_entity_poly.pdbx_strand_id
1 'polypeptide(L)'
;MEARYLTNESGERIGVVLDVAEYECLRRSAEEAARAERHPGIAFRGTEGSRRAWVSGTALDVWEIVVGHEEMGRQRLLEETGISEDHLDAALAYHRAYQDEVDQKIQENARPLRYWRERYPNLNLQAIEHRPEAGAPRVS
;
A
#
# COMPACT_ATOMS: atom_id res chain seq x y z
N MET A 1 -19.89 14.67 12.09
CA MET A 1 -20.80 14.03 11.12
C MET A 1 -22.17 14.01 11.78
N GLU A 2 -23.10 14.84 11.31
CA GLU A 2 -24.48 14.82 11.81
C GLU A 2 -25.32 13.97 10.85
N ALA A 3 -25.94 12.93 11.38
CA ALA A 3 -26.77 12.04 10.57
C ALA A 3 -28.06 12.77 10.17
N ARG A 4 -28.32 12.87 8.86
CA ARG A 4 -29.60 13.30 8.31
C ARG A 4 -30.50 12.09 8.16
N TYR A 5 -31.69 12.13 8.73
CA TYR A 5 -32.62 10.99 8.70
C TYR A 5 -33.78 11.23 7.74
N LEU A 6 -34.16 10.19 7.00
CA LEU A 6 -35.47 10.11 6.39
C LEU A 6 -36.46 9.70 7.47
N THR A 7 -37.53 10.49 7.63
CA THR A 7 -38.62 10.18 8.56
C THR A 7 -39.90 9.91 7.78
N ASN A 8 -40.69 8.94 8.25
CA ASN A 8 -42.03 8.72 7.72
C ASN A 8 -43.03 9.71 8.34
N GLU A 9 -44.30 9.61 7.95
CA GLU A 9 -45.38 10.50 8.43
C GLU A 9 -45.62 10.41 9.95
N SER A 10 -45.23 9.31 10.60
CA SER A 10 -45.31 9.15 12.06
C SER A 10 -44.09 9.70 12.81
N GLY A 11 -43.08 10.21 12.10
CA GLY A 11 -41.83 10.72 12.67
C GLY A 11 -40.80 9.63 12.99
N GLU A 12 -41.05 8.38 12.59
CA GLU A 12 -40.10 7.27 12.72
C GLU A 12 -38.96 7.41 11.70
N ARG A 13 -37.73 7.16 12.16
CA ARG A 13 -36.53 7.20 11.31
C ARG A 13 -36.44 5.92 10.49
N ILE A 14 -36.65 6.04 9.19
CA ILE A 14 -36.67 4.89 8.26
C ILE A 14 -35.39 4.76 7.43
N GLY A 15 -34.53 5.77 7.44
CA GLY A 15 -33.27 5.74 6.70
C GLY A 15 -32.34 6.91 7.02
N VAL A 16 -31.16 6.89 6.42
CA VAL A 16 -30.15 7.95 6.51
C VAL A 16 -29.98 8.57 5.11
N VAL A 17 -29.94 9.90 5.04
CA VAL A 17 -29.60 10.64 3.83
C VAL A 17 -28.12 10.97 3.88
N LEU A 18 -27.38 10.46 2.91
CA LEU A 18 -25.99 10.83 2.65
C LEU A 18 -25.95 11.53 1.31
N ASP A 19 -25.11 12.57 1.19
CA ASP A 19 -24.75 13.02 -0.15
C ASP A 19 -23.85 11.98 -0.85
N VAL A 20 -23.66 12.13 -2.16
CA VAL A 20 -22.91 11.14 -2.95
C VAL A 20 -21.48 10.98 -2.44
N ALA A 21 -20.82 12.06 -2.02
CA ALA A 21 -19.45 11.97 -1.50
C ALA A 21 -19.41 11.24 -0.15
N GLU A 22 -20.35 11.53 0.75
CA GLU A 22 -20.51 10.81 2.02
C GLU A 22 -20.81 9.32 1.81
N TYR A 23 -21.68 8.98 0.86
CA TYR A 23 -22.00 7.60 0.51
C TYR A 23 -20.78 6.84 -0.04
N GLU A 24 -20.04 7.43 -0.99
CA GLU A 24 -18.86 6.80 -1.57
C GLU A 24 -17.74 6.62 -0.52
N CYS A 25 -17.57 7.59 0.37
CA CYS A 25 -16.66 7.47 1.50
C CYS A 25 -17.03 6.32 2.44
N LEU A 26 -18.33 6.19 2.78
CA LEU A 26 -18.83 5.10 3.62
C LEU A 26 -18.69 3.74 2.94
N ARG A 27 -19.13 3.62 1.69
CA ARG A 27 -19.05 2.39 0.89
C ARG A 27 -17.60 1.89 0.81
N ARG A 28 -16.66 2.78 0.49
CA ARG A 28 -15.23 2.45 0.43
C ARG A 28 -14.68 2.04 1.79
N SER A 29 -15.01 2.76 2.85
CA SER A 29 -14.55 2.42 4.21
C SER A 29 -15.06 1.04 4.65
N ALA A 30 -16.30 0.70 4.28
CA ALA A 30 -16.86 -0.63 4.53
C ALA A 30 -16.16 -1.73 3.71
N GLU A 31 -15.85 -1.46 2.44
CA GLU A 31 -15.08 -2.39 1.59
C GLU A 31 -13.67 -2.63 2.14
N GLU A 32 -12.98 -1.56 2.54
CA GLU A 32 -11.65 -1.61 3.15
C GLU A 32 -11.67 -2.36 4.49
N ALA A 33 -12.69 -2.16 5.32
CA ALA A 33 -12.89 -2.92 6.56
C ALA A 33 -13.08 -4.42 6.28
N ALA A 34 -13.96 -4.78 5.34
CA ALA A 34 -14.18 -6.17 4.94
C ALA A 34 -12.94 -6.82 4.32
N ARG A 35 -12.04 -6.04 3.72
CA ARG A 35 -10.73 -6.52 3.24
C ARG A 35 -9.76 -6.74 4.41
N ALA A 36 -9.67 -5.80 5.34
CA ALA A 36 -8.82 -5.93 6.52
C ALA A 36 -9.22 -7.13 7.41
N GLU A 37 -10.52 -7.42 7.50
CA GLU A 37 -11.02 -8.63 8.18
C GLU A 37 -10.57 -9.93 7.50
N ARG A 38 -10.55 -9.96 6.16
CA ARG A 38 -10.10 -11.13 5.37
C ARG A 38 -8.58 -11.27 5.29
N HIS A 39 -7.86 -10.18 5.45
CA HIS A 39 -6.40 -10.13 5.39
C HIS A 39 -5.85 -9.44 6.64
N PRO A 40 -5.79 -10.17 7.78
CA PRO A 40 -5.20 -9.64 9.00
C PRO A 40 -3.79 -9.08 8.74
N GLY A 41 -3.50 -7.92 9.33
CA GLY A 41 -2.25 -7.19 9.09
C GLY A 41 -2.32 -6.21 7.93
N ILE A 42 -3.32 -6.26 7.06
CA ILE A 42 -3.54 -5.25 6.02
C ILE A 42 -4.47 -4.16 6.52
N ALA A 43 -4.09 -2.91 6.27
CA ALA A 43 -4.95 -1.75 6.46
C ALA A 43 -4.84 -0.81 5.26
N PHE A 44 -5.47 0.36 5.34
CA PHE A 44 -5.53 1.32 4.23
C PHE A 44 -5.20 2.73 4.72
N ARG A 45 -4.35 3.44 3.96
CA ARG A 45 -3.92 4.82 4.24
C ARG A 45 -3.95 5.71 3.00
N GLY A 46 -3.85 7.02 3.18
CA GLY A 46 -3.91 8.01 2.10
C GLY A 46 -5.23 8.79 2.05
N THR A 47 -5.28 9.81 1.21
CA THR A 47 -6.49 10.60 0.93
C THR A 47 -7.41 9.87 -0.05
N GLU A 48 -8.63 10.33 -0.25
CA GLU A 48 -9.65 9.66 -1.09
C GLU A 48 -9.13 9.20 -2.47
N GLY A 49 -8.35 10.03 -3.17
CA GLY A 49 -7.75 9.68 -4.47
C GLY A 49 -6.40 8.94 -4.40
N SER A 50 -5.83 8.75 -3.21
CA SER A 50 -4.52 8.12 -2.99
C SER A 50 -4.55 6.99 -1.95
N ARG A 51 -5.76 6.45 -1.70
CA ARG A 51 -5.95 5.30 -0.82
C ARG A 51 -5.14 4.12 -1.34
N ARG A 52 -4.44 3.44 -0.43
CA ARG A 52 -3.57 2.31 -0.73
C ARG A 52 -3.49 1.34 0.43
N ALA A 53 -3.39 0.06 0.10
CA ALA A 53 -3.14 -1.00 1.06
C ALA A 53 -1.72 -0.91 1.60
N TRP A 54 -1.57 -1.04 2.92
CA TRP A 54 -0.28 -1.09 3.60
C TRP A 54 -0.26 -2.19 4.65
N VAL A 55 0.94 -2.66 5.00
CA VAL A 55 1.10 -3.64 6.06
C VAL A 55 1.21 -2.93 7.40
N SER A 56 0.18 -3.12 8.22
CA SER A 56 0.04 -2.54 9.55
C SER A 56 1.23 -2.90 10.44
N GLY A 57 1.78 -1.93 11.16
CA GLY A 57 2.99 -2.13 11.97
C GLY A 57 4.29 -1.96 11.18
N THR A 58 4.22 -1.68 9.88
CA THR A 58 5.37 -1.30 9.04
C THR A 58 5.16 0.08 8.43
N ALA A 59 6.18 0.70 7.83
CA ALA A 59 6.00 1.92 7.05
C ALA A 59 5.61 1.64 5.59
N LEU A 60 5.58 0.37 5.17
CA LEU A 60 5.58 -0.05 3.76
C LEU A 60 4.16 -0.33 3.25
N ASP A 61 3.91 0.15 2.04
CA ASP A 61 2.73 -0.23 1.27
C ASP A 61 2.89 -1.65 0.71
N VAL A 62 1.77 -2.33 0.43
CA VAL A 62 1.78 -3.70 -0.10
C VAL A 62 2.55 -3.76 -1.43
N TRP A 63 2.36 -2.78 -2.30
CA TRP A 63 3.04 -2.74 -3.60
C TRP A 63 4.55 -2.59 -3.46
N GLU A 64 5.05 -1.87 -2.45
CA GLU A 64 6.50 -1.72 -2.19
C GLU A 64 7.12 -3.06 -1.77
N ILE A 65 6.41 -3.82 -0.93
CA ILE A 65 6.84 -5.14 -0.48
C ILE A 65 6.83 -6.13 -1.64
N VAL A 66 5.81 -6.11 -2.50
CA VAL A 66 5.72 -7.00 -3.68
C VAL A 66 6.88 -6.73 -4.64
N VAL A 67 7.13 -5.46 -5.00
CA VAL A 67 8.27 -5.09 -5.86
C VAL A 67 9.59 -5.50 -5.23
N GLY A 68 9.79 -5.19 -3.95
CA GLY A 68 11.02 -5.55 -3.26
C GLY A 68 11.23 -7.08 -3.20
N HIS A 69 10.15 -7.85 -3.04
CA HIS A 69 10.20 -9.30 -3.07
C HIS A 69 10.55 -9.83 -4.47
N GLU A 70 10.00 -9.26 -5.54
CA GLU A 70 10.28 -9.64 -6.93
C GLU A 70 11.72 -9.28 -7.35
N GLU A 71 12.24 -8.13 -6.94
CA GLU A 71 13.57 -7.64 -7.35
C GLU A 71 14.71 -8.25 -6.53
N MET A 72 14.52 -8.38 -5.21
CA MET A 72 15.60 -8.77 -4.29
C MET A 72 15.46 -10.20 -3.75
N GLY A 73 14.25 -10.77 -3.85
CA GLY A 73 13.92 -12.05 -3.23
C GLY A 73 13.65 -11.95 -1.73
N ARG A 74 12.97 -12.97 -1.19
CA ARG A 74 12.49 -13.06 0.19
C ARG A 74 13.55 -12.70 1.24
N GLN A 75 14.67 -13.42 1.25
CA GLN A 75 15.67 -13.31 2.33
C GLN A 75 16.25 -11.89 2.41
N ARG A 76 16.67 -11.35 1.26
CA ARG A 76 17.28 -10.03 1.18
C ARG A 76 16.30 -8.92 1.55
N LEU A 77 15.03 -9.03 1.15
CA LEU A 77 13.99 -8.09 1.55
C LEU A 77 13.81 -8.04 3.07
N LEU A 78 13.74 -9.19 3.74
CA LEU A 78 13.57 -9.26 5.19
C LEU A 78 14.78 -8.65 5.91
N GLU A 79 16.00 -8.91 5.43
CA GLU A 79 17.24 -8.35 5.97
C GLU A 79 17.32 -6.82 5.81
N GLU A 80 16.98 -6.29 4.62
CA GLU A 80 17.11 -4.85 4.33
C GLU A 80 15.98 -4.00 4.92
N THR A 81 14.76 -4.55 5.03
CA THR A 81 13.58 -3.80 5.53
C THR A 81 13.28 -4.04 7.00
N GLY A 82 13.74 -5.16 7.57
CA GLY A 82 13.45 -5.55 8.95
C GLY A 82 12.00 -5.97 9.20
N ILE A 83 11.19 -6.22 8.15
CA ILE A 83 9.84 -6.77 8.32
C ILE A 83 9.90 -8.26 8.71
N SER A 84 8.89 -8.76 9.41
CA SER A 84 8.78 -10.19 9.72
C SER A 84 8.33 -11.00 8.50
N GLU A 85 8.53 -12.31 8.55
CA GLU A 85 7.99 -13.23 7.54
C GLU A 85 6.46 -13.11 7.44
N ASP A 86 5.76 -12.99 8.57
CA ASP A 86 4.31 -12.83 8.59
C ASP A 86 3.84 -11.57 7.83
N HIS A 87 4.59 -10.46 7.93
CA HIS A 87 4.28 -9.23 7.18
C HIS A 87 4.41 -9.44 5.67
N LEU A 88 5.47 -10.13 5.24
CA LEU A 88 5.67 -10.47 3.84
C LEU A 88 4.57 -11.40 3.34
N ASP A 89 4.26 -12.45 4.09
CA ASP A 89 3.25 -13.44 3.70
C ASP A 89 1.86 -12.79 3.63
N ALA A 90 1.54 -11.85 4.52
CA ALA A 90 0.32 -11.05 4.47
C ALA A 90 0.25 -10.18 3.21
N ALA A 91 1.34 -9.49 2.86
CA ALA A 91 1.41 -8.66 1.65
C ALA A 91 1.22 -9.51 0.38
N LEU A 92 1.91 -10.64 0.27
CA LEU A 92 1.79 -11.56 -0.86
C LEU A 92 0.41 -12.21 -0.93
N ALA A 93 -0.22 -12.53 0.21
CA ALA A 93 -1.58 -13.03 0.25
C ALA A 93 -2.60 -11.98 -0.23
N TYR A 94 -2.41 -10.71 0.13
CA TYR A 94 -3.24 -9.62 -0.37
C TYR A 94 -3.05 -9.40 -1.87
N HIS A 95 -1.80 -9.41 -2.36
CA HIS A 95 -1.50 -9.29 -3.79
C HIS A 95 -2.18 -10.37 -4.63
N ARG A 96 -2.15 -11.63 -4.18
CA ARG A 96 -2.85 -12.73 -4.86
C ARG A 96 -4.37 -12.52 -4.96
N ALA A 97 -4.97 -11.85 -3.99
CA ALA A 97 -6.42 -11.59 -3.97
C ALA A 97 -6.80 -10.31 -4.75
N TYR A 98 -5.90 -9.33 -4.84
CA TYR A 98 -6.13 -8.02 -5.46
C TYR A 98 -4.99 -7.66 -6.44
N GLN A 99 -4.71 -8.57 -7.37
CA GLN A 99 -3.53 -8.45 -8.24
C GLN A 99 -3.59 -7.16 -9.08
N ASP A 100 -4.72 -6.91 -9.76
CA ASP A 100 -4.88 -5.75 -10.64
C ASP A 100 -4.64 -4.41 -9.92
N GLU A 101 -5.12 -4.28 -8.68
CA GLU A 101 -4.96 -3.06 -7.87
C GLU A 101 -3.49 -2.81 -7.52
N VAL A 102 -2.81 -3.85 -7.04
CA VAL A 102 -1.41 -3.75 -6.64
C VAL A 102 -0.52 -3.55 -7.87
N ASP A 103 -0.75 -4.30 -8.95
CA ASP A 103 -0.02 -4.17 -10.21
C ASP A 103 -0.20 -2.78 -10.81
N GLN A 104 -1.41 -2.21 -10.74
CA GLN A 104 -1.65 -0.82 -11.14
C GLN A 104 -0.82 0.14 -10.28
N LYS A 105 -0.74 -0.05 -8.96
CA LYS A 105 0.11 0.79 -8.10
C LYS A 105 1.60 0.63 -8.43
N ILE A 106 2.05 -0.58 -8.74
CA ILE A 106 3.42 -0.81 -9.22
C ILE A 106 3.66 -0.02 -10.50
N GLN A 107 2.79 -0.12 -11.50
CA GLN A 107 2.91 0.62 -12.76
C GLN A 107 2.84 2.14 -12.57
N GLU A 108 1.92 2.61 -11.73
CA GLU A 108 1.79 4.02 -11.37
C GLU A 108 3.02 4.57 -10.67
N ASN A 109 3.81 3.74 -9.99
CA ASN A 109 5.03 4.16 -9.29
C ASN A 109 6.32 3.74 -10.01
N ALA A 110 6.23 2.89 -11.03
CA ALA A 110 7.31 2.53 -11.94
C ALA A 110 7.69 3.74 -12.80
N ARG A 111 8.47 4.63 -12.21
CA ARG A 111 8.95 5.86 -12.85
C ARG A 111 10.34 5.62 -13.43
N PRO A 112 10.53 5.76 -14.76
CA PRO A 112 11.85 5.63 -15.35
C PRO A 112 12.78 6.74 -14.80
N LEU A 113 14.08 6.47 -14.72
CA LEU A 113 15.10 7.42 -14.23
C LEU A 113 14.98 8.84 -14.83
N ARG A 114 14.54 8.96 -16.09
CA ARG A 114 14.29 10.26 -16.76
C ARG A 114 13.26 11.14 -16.03
N TYR A 115 12.19 10.52 -15.51
CA TYR A 115 11.13 11.22 -14.77
C TYR A 115 11.69 11.87 -13.50
N TRP A 116 12.56 11.15 -12.78
CA TRP A 116 13.18 11.67 -11.56
C TRP A 116 14.20 12.78 -11.84
N ARG A 117 14.96 12.67 -12.94
CA ARG A 117 15.92 13.73 -13.37
C ARG A 117 15.21 15.02 -13.79
N GLU A 118 14.07 14.92 -14.46
CA GLU A 118 13.28 16.09 -14.85
C GLU A 118 12.58 16.74 -13.63
N ARG A 119 12.06 15.92 -12.70
CA ARG A 119 11.33 16.39 -11.52
C ARG A 119 12.24 16.96 -10.43
N TYR A 120 13.43 16.37 -10.27
CA TYR A 120 14.42 16.72 -9.25
C TYR A 120 15.82 16.75 -9.89
N PRO A 121 16.17 17.83 -10.62
CA PRO A 121 17.42 17.91 -11.37
C PRO A 121 18.68 17.84 -10.49
N ASN A 122 18.55 18.07 -9.18
CA ASN A 122 19.65 18.04 -8.23
C ASN A 122 19.76 16.73 -7.43
N LEU A 123 18.94 15.70 -7.72
CA LEU A 123 19.01 14.43 -7.01
C LEU A 123 20.16 13.57 -7.56
N ASN A 124 21.21 13.33 -6.75
CA ASN A 124 22.30 12.43 -7.12
C ASN A 124 21.85 10.96 -6.98
N LEU A 125 21.20 10.43 -8.01
CA LEU A 125 20.63 9.07 -8.05
C LEU A 125 21.68 7.95 -8.09
N GLN A 126 22.97 8.25 -8.17
CA GLN A 126 24.04 7.24 -8.22
C GLN A 126 24.28 6.51 -6.88
N ALA A 127 23.66 6.95 -5.79
CA ALA A 127 23.83 6.33 -4.47
C ALA A 127 22.97 5.06 -4.25
N ILE A 128 22.03 4.75 -5.15
CA ILE A 128 21.13 3.59 -5.03
C ILE A 128 21.66 2.39 -5.84
N GLU A 129 22.57 2.61 -6.79
CA GLU A 129 23.27 1.53 -7.48
C GLU A 129 24.32 0.93 -6.54
N HIS A 130 23.88 -0.06 -5.78
CA HIS A 130 24.65 -1.22 -5.32
C HIS A 130 26.16 -1.00 -5.18
N ARG A 131 26.64 -0.85 -3.94
CA ARG A 131 28.04 -1.18 -3.62
C ARG A 131 28.12 -2.69 -3.44
N PRO A 132 28.69 -3.47 -4.38
CA PRO A 132 29.22 -4.77 -4.00
C PRO A 132 30.45 -4.48 -3.13
N GLU A 133 30.39 -4.79 -1.84
CA GLU A 133 31.59 -4.97 -1.04
C GLU A 133 32.29 -6.20 -1.61
N ALA A 134 33.14 -5.96 -2.62
CA ALA A 134 34.01 -6.96 -3.22
C ALA A 134 34.88 -7.56 -2.11
N GLY A 135 34.85 -8.89 -2.01
CA GLY A 135 35.69 -9.64 -1.10
C GLY A 135 37.16 -9.22 -1.23
N ALA A 136 37.75 -8.83 -0.11
CA ALA A 136 39.19 -8.79 0.03
C ALA A 136 39.70 -10.17 0.45
N PRO A 137 40.86 -10.61 -0.07
CA PRO A 137 41.27 -12.00 -0.10
C PRO A 137 41.79 -12.52 1.24
N ARG A 138 41.66 -13.83 1.42
CA ARG A 138 42.28 -14.61 2.49
C ARG A 138 43.65 -15.10 2.01
N VAL A 139 44.74 -14.57 2.57
CA VAL A 139 46.07 -15.18 2.85
C VAL A 139 47.05 -14.03 3.18
N SER A 140 47.95 -14.14 4.16
CA SER A 140 48.69 -15.32 4.64
C SER A 140 48.69 -15.46 6.15
#